data_AF-A0A7C5JLG5-F1
#
_entry.id   AF-A0A7C5JLG5-F1
#
_cell.length_a   1.000
_cell.length_b   1.000
_cell.length_c   1.000
_cell.angle_alpha   90.00
_cell.angle_beta   90.00
_cell.angle_gamma   90.00
#
_symmetry.space_group_name_H-M   'P 1'
#
loop_
_entity.id
_entity.type
_entity.pdbx_description
1 polymer ?
#
loop_
_entity_poly.entity_id
_entity_poly.type
_entity_poly.pdbx_seq_one_letter_code
_entity_poly.pdbx_strand_id
1 'polypeptide(L)'
;MYHDEEKYQKLLDKANADAEKSTGEKLLLLNKRIEALNKDLKEAHEKNQRAKSMAEQTKAGHVYIISNLGSFGEDIYKIGMTRRLEPLDRVKELGYASVPFIIEPSKLTTLSLI
;
A
#
# COMPACT_ATOMS: atom_id res chain seq x y z
N MET A 1 -8.95 -13.27 -0.44
CA MET A 1 -7.61 -13.51 -1.02
C MET A 1 -6.66 -13.98 0.09
N TYR A 2 -7.05 -15.00 0.87
CA TYR A 2 -6.33 -15.46 2.08
C TYR A 2 -6.18 -17.00 2.15
N HIS A 3 -6.59 -17.71 1.10
CA HIS A 3 -6.75 -19.16 1.14
C HIS A 3 -5.43 -19.93 1.27
N ASP A 4 -4.31 -19.34 0.85
CA ASP A 4 -3.01 -20.03 0.84
C ASP A 4 -2.35 -20.00 2.23
N GLU A 5 -2.31 -18.86 2.93
CA GLU A 5 -1.78 -18.76 4.30
C GLU A 5 -2.54 -19.66 5.28
N GLU A 6 -3.88 -19.62 5.25
CA GLU A 6 -4.69 -20.49 6.10
C GLU A 6 -4.46 -21.98 5.83
N LYS A 7 -4.24 -22.34 4.56
CA LYS A 7 -3.94 -23.71 4.16
C LYS A 7 -2.58 -24.16 4.68
N TYR A 8 -1.54 -23.32 4.55
CA TYR A 8 -0.21 -23.64 5.07
C TYR A 8 -0.20 -23.73 6.60
N GLN A 9 -0.92 -22.85 7.30
CA GLN A 9 -1.05 -22.90 8.75
C GLN A 9 -1.70 -24.21 9.22
N LYS A 10 -2.83 -24.60 8.60
CA LYS A 10 -3.50 -25.87 8.93
C LYS A 10 -2.61 -27.10 8.69
N LEU A 11 -1.80 -27.07 7.63
CA LEU A 11 -0.84 -28.14 7.34
C LEU A 11 0.30 -28.18 8.37
N LEU A 12 0.77 -27.02 8.82
CA LEU A 12 1.77 -26.90 9.90
C LEU A 12 1.25 -27.44 11.22
N ASP A 13 0.05 -27.03 11.63
CA ASP A 13 -0.56 -27.46 12.89
C ASP A 13 -0.71 -28.99 12.92
N LYS A 14 -1.14 -29.57 11.79
CA LYS A 14 -1.23 -31.03 11.65
C LYS A 14 0.14 -31.70 11.69
N ALA A 15 1.13 -31.17 10.98
CA ALA A 15 2.49 -31.71 10.96
C ALA A 15 3.16 -31.64 12.36
N ASN A 16 2.92 -30.58 13.12
CA ASN A 16 3.38 -30.43 14.50
C ASN A 16 2.72 -31.46 15.43
N ALA A 17 1.39 -31.62 15.36
CA ALA A 17 0.67 -32.60 16.16
C ALA A 17 1.09 -34.06 15.86
N ASP A 18 1.42 -34.35 14.59
CA ASP A 18 1.94 -35.65 14.16
C ASP A 18 3.40 -35.85 14.61
N ALA A 19 4.20 -34.77 14.67
CA ALA A 19 5.58 -34.80 15.15
C ALA A 19 5.65 -35.06 16.66
N GLU A 20 4.79 -34.42 17.47
CA GLU A 20 4.73 -34.64 18.93
C GLU A 20 4.49 -36.09 19.33
N LYS A 21 3.80 -36.86 18.48
CA LYS A 21 3.46 -38.28 18.71
C LYS A 21 4.45 -39.26 18.06
N SER A 22 5.42 -38.73 17.31
CA SER A 22 6.37 -39.54 16.54
C SER A 22 7.75 -39.51 17.19
N THR A 23 8.53 -40.58 17.04
CA THR A 23 9.92 -40.65 17.50
C THR A 23 10.83 -41.26 16.43
N GLY A 24 12.15 -41.06 16.55
CA GLY A 24 13.15 -41.61 15.63
C GLY A 24 13.18 -40.96 14.24
N GLU A 25 13.44 -41.75 13.19
CA GLU A 25 13.56 -41.25 11.81
C GLU A 25 12.29 -40.54 11.30
N LYS A 26 11.11 -40.97 11.77
CA LYS A 26 9.83 -40.36 11.39
C LYS A 26 9.70 -38.92 11.91
N LEU A 27 10.22 -38.64 13.10
CA LEU A 27 10.27 -37.29 13.66
C LEU A 27 11.22 -36.39 12.85
N LEU A 28 12.36 -36.93 12.42
CA LEU A 28 13.32 -36.24 11.54
C LEU A 28 12.68 -35.84 10.20
N LEU A 29 11.90 -36.72 9.58
CA LEU A 29 11.20 -36.44 8.33
C LEU A 29 10.09 -35.39 8.53
N LEU A 30 9.33 -35.49 9.62
CA LEU A 30 8.27 -34.53 9.96
C LEU A 30 8.84 -33.14 10.23
N ASN A 31 9.97 -33.04 10.95
CA ASN A 31 10.65 -31.77 11.18
C ASN A 31 11.11 -31.10 9.88
N LYS A 32 11.66 -31.86 8.93
CA LYS A 32 11.98 -31.33 7.59
C LYS A 32 10.74 -30.82 6.86
N ARG A 33 9.60 -31.51 7.01
CA ARG A 33 8.34 -31.09 6.40
C ARG A 33 7.79 -29.82 7.06
N ILE A 34 7.88 -29.71 8.38
CA ILE A 34 7.52 -28.52 9.15
C ILE A 34 8.38 -27.32 8.72
N GLU A 35 9.68 -27.51 8.56
CA GLU A 35 10.59 -26.46 8.09
C GLU A 35 10.21 -25.95 6.69
N ALA A 36 9.93 -26.86 5.75
CA ALA A 36 9.47 -26.50 4.42
C ALA A 36 8.14 -25.72 4.45
N LEU A 37 7.16 -26.18 5.24
CA LEU A 37 5.87 -25.51 5.35
C LEU A 37 5.98 -24.13 6.02
N ASN A 38 6.86 -23.97 7.01
CA ASN A 38 7.15 -22.66 7.61
C ASN A 38 7.75 -21.68 6.59
N LYS A 39 8.63 -22.17 5.72
CA LYS A 39 9.19 -21.34 4.63
C LYS A 39 8.08 -20.92 3.66
N ASP A 40 7.25 -21.85 3.21
CA ASP A 40 6.14 -21.56 2.29
C ASP A 40 5.14 -20.57 2.91
N LEU A 41 4.83 -20.72 4.21
CA LEU A 41 3.95 -19.81 4.95
C LEU A 41 4.54 -18.41 5.01
N LYS A 42 5.84 -18.28 5.29
CA LYS A 42 6.53 -16.99 5.32
C LYS A 42 6.49 -16.31 3.95
N GLU A 43 6.79 -17.03 2.87
CA GLU A 43 6.75 -16.50 1.51
C GLU A 43 5.34 -16.04 1.11
N ALA A 44 4.32 -16.83 1.44
CA ALA A 44 2.92 -16.48 1.21
C ALA A 44 2.54 -15.19 1.96
N HIS A 45 2.94 -15.08 3.23
CA HIS A 45 2.68 -13.91 4.06
C HIS A 45 3.37 -12.64 3.53
N GLU A 46 4.64 -12.72 3.15
CA GLU A 46 5.37 -11.59 2.56
C GLU A 46 4.78 -11.14 1.22
N LYS A 47 4.28 -12.08 0.41
CA LYS A 47 3.59 -11.75 -0.85
C LYS A 47 2.28 -11.01 -0.60
N ASN A 48 1.52 -11.44 0.41
CA ASN A 48 0.25 -10.82 0.79
C ASN A 48 0.46 -9.41 1.35
N GLN A 49 1.44 -9.24 2.25
CA GLN A 49 1.81 -7.93 2.78
C GLN A 49 2.24 -6.96 1.67
N ARG A 50 3.08 -7.41 0.72
CA ARG A 50 3.47 -6.58 -0.43
C ARG A 50 2.27 -6.21 -1.29
N ALA A 51 1.37 -7.15 -1.59
CA ALA A 51 0.17 -6.87 -2.36
C ALA A 51 -0.75 -5.87 -1.65
N LYS A 52 -0.91 -5.97 -0.33
CA LYS A 52 -1.67 -5.02 0.49
C LYS A 52 -1.03 -3.64 0.47
N SER A 53 0.29 -3.54 0.67
CA SER A 53 1.02 -2.27 0.61
C SER A 53 0.88 -1.61 -0.76
N MET A 54 1.01 -2.37 -1.86
CA MET A 54 0.80 -1.86 -3.21
C MET A 54 -0.66 -1.40 -3.44
N ALA A 55 -1.64 -2.13 -2.91
CA ALA A 55 -3.06 -1.79 -3.00
C ALA A 55 -3.42 -0.54 -2.19
N GLU A 56 -2.79 -0.34 -1.02
CA GLU A 56 -2.95 0.86 -0.20
C GLU A 56 -2.29 2.07 -0.86
N GLN A 57 -1.09 1.92 -1.42
CA GLN A 57 -0.42 2.97 -2.19
C GLN A 57 -1.19 3.37 -3.46
N THR A 58 -1.86 2.43 -4.13
CA THR A 58 -2.72 2.73 -5.30
C THR A 58 -4.08 3.33 -4.92
N LYS A 59 -4.51 3.18 -3.67
CA LYS A 59 -5.74 3.81 -3.14
C LYS A 59 -5.47 5.17 -2.48
N ALA A 60 -4.27 5.40 -1.97
CA ALA A 60 -3.85 6.68 -1.41
C ALA A 60 -3.69 7.71 -2.53
N GLY A 61 -4.32 8.87 -2.35
CA GLY A 61 -4.17 10.01 -3.25
C GLY A 61 -3.95 11.27 -2.41
N HIS A 62 -3.12 12.17 -2.91
CA HIS A 62 -2.86 13.46 -2.29
C HIS A 62 -4.04 14.41 -2.54
N VAL A 63 -4.60 14.96 -1.47
CA VAL A 63 -5.54 16.09 -1.56
C VAL A 63 -4.74 17.38 -1.73
N TYR A 64 -5.24 18.32 -2.53
CA TYR A 64 -4.64 19.65 -2.68
C TYR A 64 -5.74 20.72 -2.63
N ILE A 65 -5.34 21.91 -2.19
CA ILE A 65 -6.22 23.09 -2.09
C ILE A 65 -5.57 24.21 -2.88
N ILE A 66 -6.29 24.80 -3.83
CA ILE A 66 -5.80 25.91 -4.66
C ILE A 66 -6.69 27.12 -4.41
N SER A 67 -6.07 28.26 -4.09
CA SER A 67 -6.71 29.58 -4.13
C SER A 67 -6.06 30.42 -5.21
N ASN A 68 -6.85 31.22 -5.91
CA ASN A 68 -6.35 32.16 -6.90
C ASN A 68 -7.29 33.35 -7.00
N LEU A 69 -6.87 34.48 -6.43
CA LEU A 69 -7.66 35.71 -6.44
C LEU A 69 -8.03 36.18 -7.86
N GLY A 70 -7.12 36.03 -8.83
CA GLY A 70 -7.29 36.51 -10.20
C GLY A 70 -8.23 35.66 -11.07
N SER A 71 -8.38 34.36 -10.76
CA SER A 71 -9.26 33.44 -11.52
C SER A 71 -10.47 32.95 -10.75
N PHE A 72 -10.39 32.84 -9.41
CA PHE A 72 -11.44 32.26 -8.57
C PHE A 72 -12.17 33.30 -7.73
N GLY A 73 -11.56 34.46 -7.47
CA GLY A 73 -12.11 35.49 -6.56
C GLY A 73 -11.57 35.36 -5.14
N GLU A 74 -11.90 36.34 -4.31
CA GLU A 74 -11.49 36.39 -2.91
C GLU A 74 -12.22 35.29 -2.11
N ASP A 75 -11.52 34.67 -1.17
CA ASP A 75 -12.04 33.58 -0.31
C ASP A 75 -12.60 32.34 -1.04
N ILE A 76 -12.26 32.14 -2.32
CA ILE A 76 -12.67 30.97 -3.10
C ILE A 76 -11.52 29.97 -3.25
N TYR A 77 -11.78 28.73 -2.82
CA TYR A 77 -10.83 27.63 -2.79
C TYR A 77 -11.33 26.45 -3.61
N LYS A 78 -10.44 25.82 -4.37
CA LYS A 78 -10.70 24.55 -5.07
C LYS A 78 -9.99 23.41 -4.36
N ILE A 79 -10.74 22.38 -4.01
CA ILE A 79 -10.22 21.15 -3.41
C ILE A 79 -10.22 20.07 -4.48
N GLY A 80 -9.09 19.40 -4.66
CA GLY A 80 -8.95 18.30 -5.61
C GLY A 80 -8.07 17.20 -5.06
N MET A 81 -8.05 16.06 -5.74
CA MET A 81 -7.20 14.93 -5.38
C MET A 81 -6.35 14.47 -6.57
N THR A 82 -5.16 13.95 -6.30
CA THR A 82 -4.26 13.36 -7.29
C THR A 82 -3.67 12.06 -6.75
N ARG A 83 -3.59 11.03 -7.60
CA ARG A 83 -2.88 9.78 -7.28
C ARG A 83 -1.47 9.75 -7.86
N ARG A 84 -0.98 10.89 -8.35
CA ARG A 84 0.39 11.00 -8.86
C ARG A 84 1.36 10.93 -7.71
N LEU A 85 2.50 10.28 -7.96
CA LEU A 85 3.62 10.18 -7.03
C LEU A 85 4.14 11.58 -6.64
N GLU A 86 4.23 12.48 -7.62
CA GLU A 86 4.61 13.88 -7.43
C GLU A 86 3.36 14.78 -7.51
N PRO A 87 2.71 15.10 -6.38
CA PRO A 87 1.46 15.87 -6.38
C PRO A 87 1.64 17.31 -6.89
N LEU A 88 2.83 17.89 -6.72
CA LEU A 88 3.17 19.24 -7.15
C LEU A 88 3.09 19.42 -8.67
N ASP A 89 3.40 18.38 -9.45
CA ASP A 89 3.32 18.44 -10.91
C ASP A 89 1.87 18.58 -11.38
N ARG A 90 0.93 17.90 -10.70
CA ARG A 90 -0.49 18.05 -11.01
C ARG A 90 -1.01 19.44 -10.67
N VAL A 91 -0.57 20.00 -9.53
CA VAL A 91 -0.94 21.35 -9.10
C VAL A 91 -0.42 22.40 -10.09
N LYS A 92 0.81 22.26 -10.59
CA LYS A 92 1.39 23.13 -11.63
C LYS A 92 0.58 23.09 -12.93
N GLU A 93 0.25 21.90 -13.45
CA GLU A 93 -0.58 21.74 -14.66
C GLU A 93 -1.94 22.46 -14.54
N LEU A 94 -2.61 22.28 -13.40
CA LEU A 94 -3.90 22.91 -13.13
C LEU A 94 -3.80 24.42 -12.99
N GLY A 95 -2.69 24.90 -12.43
CA GLY A 95 -2.29 26.30 -12.44
C GLY A 95 -2.33 26.84 -13.86
N TYR A 96 -1.49 26.32 -14.77
CA TYR A 96 -1.41 26.81 -16.16
C TYR A 96 -2.74 26.77 -16.93
N ALA A 97 -3.59 25.76 -16.69
CA ALA A 97 -4.88 25.65 -17.39
C ALA A 97 -5.95 26.62 -16.87
N SER A 98 -5.83 27.13 -15.65
CA SER A 98 -6.86 27.93 -14.98
C SER A 98 -6.53 29.43 -14.90
N VAL A 99 -5.42 29.88 -15.49
CA VAL A 99 -5.01 31.30 -15.51
C VAL A 99 -4.51 31.74 -16.88
N PRO A 100 -4.94 32.92 -17.35
CA PRO A 100 -4.38 33.55 -18.54
C PRO A 100 -3.01 34.24 -18.33
N PHE A 101 -2.38 34.11 -17.15
CA PHE A 101 -1.10 34.74 -16.82
C PHE A 101 -0.20 33.84 -15.96
N ILE A 102 1.13 34.01 -16.07
CA ILE A 102 2.14 33.26 -15.32
C ILE A 102 2.10 33.66 -13.84
N ILE A 103 1.89 32.70 -12.91
CA ILE A 103 1.84 32.96 -11.45
C ILE A 103 3.14 32.53 -10.77
N GLU A 104 3.55 33.29 -9.75
CA GLU A 104 4.61 32.91 -8.83
C GLU A 104 4.25 31.66 -7.98
N PRO A 105 5.20 30.73 -7.74
CA PRO A 105 4.96 29.48 -6.98
C PRO A 105 4.49 29.66 -5.52
N SER A 106 4.66 30.86 -4.94
CA SER A 106 4.41 31.16 -3.52
C SER A 106 2.93 31.19 -3.13
N LYS A 107 1.99 31.17 -4.09
CA LYS A 107 0.54 31.22 -3.85
C LYS A 107 -0.18 29.86 -3.96
N LEU A 108 0.55 28.76 -4.13
CA LEU A 108 -0.01 27.41 -4.21
C LEU A 108 0.36 26.60 -2.96
N THR A 109 -0.59 26.42 -2.05
CA THR A 109 -0.37 25.65 -0.81
C THR A 109 -0.85 24.21 -0.99
N THR A 110 0.06 23.24 -0.98
CA THR A 110 -0.29 21.81 -1.01
C THR A 110 -0.33 21.27 0.40
N LEU A 111 -1.45 20.66 0.81
CA LEU A 111 -1.63 20.02 2.12
C LEU A 111 -1.76 18.51 1.90
N SER A 112 -0.67 17.77 2.13
CA SER A 112 -0.65 16.30 2.05
C SER A 112 -1.34 15.70 3.28
N LEU A 113 -2.50 15.07 3.12
CA LEU A 113 -3.02 14.11 4.10
C LEU A 113 -2.47 12.71 3.78
N ILE A 114 -1.92 12.05 4.80
CA ILE A 114 -1.56 10.62 4.81
C ILE A 114 -2.83 9.78 4.93
#